data_AF-A0A0S8IXN7-F1
#
_entry.id   AF-A0A0S8IXN7-F1
#
_cell.length_a   1.000
_cell.length_b   1.000
_cell.length_c   1.000
_cell.angle_alpha   90.00
_cell.angle_beta   90.00
_cell.angle_gamma   90.00
#
_symmetry.space_group_name_H-M   'P 1'
#
loop_
_entity.id
_entity.type
_entity.pdbx_description
1 polymer ?
#
loop_
_entity_poly.entity_id
_entity_poly.type
_entity_poly.pdbx_seq_one_letter_code
_entity_poly.pdbx_strand_id
1 'polypeptide(L)'
;MVNKNDIVINENKIKTFRWLFYISLFQLLACFIFPIILFPIQILLYIEILIALTVGLLFGLYFLGVNIYGIFIDKRRRPIYIVIITFISVWTIWTIITWLYIEHMYYLT
;
A
#
# COMPACT_ATOMS: atom_id res chain seq x y z
N MET A 1 -2.13 5.93 39.77
CA MET A 1 -0.69 5.98 39.43
C MET A 1 -0.51 5.20 38.14
N VAL A 2 -0.05 5.85 37.05
CA VAL A 2 0.24 5.15 35.79
C VAL A 2 1.53 4.35 35.99
N ASN A 3 1.48 3.04 35.75
CA ASN A 3 2.63 2.17 35.98
C ASN A 3 3.74 2.52 34.97
N LYS A 4 4.96 2.77 35.45
CA LYS A 4 6.10 3.13 34.59
C LYS A 4 6.36 2.09 33.49
N ASN A 5 6.09 0.81 33.79
CA ASN A 5 6.22 -0.28 32.84
C ASN A 5 5.22 -0.18 31.67
N ASP A 6 3.99 0.28 31.92
CA ASP A 6 2.97 0.44 30.88
C ASP A 6 3.34 1.54 29.88
N ILE A 7 4.04 2.58 30.36
CA ILE A 7 4.54 3.69 29.53
C ILE A 7 5.64 3.19 28.59
N VAL A 8 6.62 2.44 29.09
CA VAL A 8 7.73 1.89 28.28
C VAL A 8 7.24 0.87 27.26
N ILE A 9 6.28 0.02 27.64
CA ILE A 9 5.66 -0.94 26.71
C ILE A 9 4.93 -0.20 25.57
N ASN A 10 4.25 0.90 25.87
CA ASN A 10 3.54 1.69 24.86
C ASN A 10 4.50 2.39 23.88
N GLU A 11 5.62 2.93 24.36
CA GLU A 11 6.63 3.56 23.51
C GLU A 11 7.31 2.56 22.57
N ASN A 12 7.66 1.36 23.06
CA ASN A 12 8.22 0.31 22.23
C ASN A 12 7.24 -0.18 21.17
N LYS A 13 5.94 -0.31 21.49
CA LYS A 13 4.89 -0.66 20.52
C LYS A 13 4.81 0.38 19.39
N ILE A 14 4.84 1.67 19.71
CA ILE A 14 4.84 2.75 18.72
C ILE A 14 6.11 2.70 17.86
N LYS A 15 7.28 2.45 18.45
CA LYS A 15 8.55 2.33 17.72
C LYS A 15 8.53 1.16 16.73
N THR A 16 8.07 -0.02 17.16
CA THR A 16 7.93 -1.20 16.30
C THR A 16 6.92 -0.96 15.18
N PHE A 17 5.78 -0.33 15.48
CA PHE A 17 4.79 0.04 14.48
C PHE A 17 5.37 0.99 13.42
N ARG A 18 6.19 1.97 13.83
CA ARG A 18 6.85 2.88 12.88
C ARG A 18 7.80 2.15 11.94
N TRP A 19 8.56 1.19 12.44
CA TRP A 19 9.40 0.33 11.59
C TRP A 19 8.57 -0.45 10.58
N LEU A 20 7.46 -1.05 11.02
CA LEU A 20 6.52 -1.72 10.13
C LEU A 20 6.02 -0.78 9.03
N PHE A 21 5.57 0.42 9.40
CA PHE A 21 5.12 1.45 8.47
C PHE A 21 6.18 1.79 7.40
N TYR A 22 7.45 1.99 7.80
CA TYR A 22 8.52 2.32 6.86
C TYR A 22 8.82 1.17 5.89
N ILE A 23 8.81 -0.08 6.37
CA ILE A 23 9.02 -1.26 5.52
C ILE A 23 7.88 -1.37 4.50
N SER A 24 6.63 -1.25 4.95
CA SER A 24 5.47 -1.33 4.07
C SER A 24 5.43 -0.19 3.05
N LEU A 25 5.87 1.02 3.44
CA LEU A 25 6.01 2.15 2.51
C LEU A 25 7.05 1.86 1.41
N PHE A 26 8.20 1.27 1.78
CA PHE A 26 9.23 0.90 0.82
C PHE A 26 8.72 -0.18 -0.16
N GLN A 27 8.00 -1.18 0.32
CA GLN A 27 7.37 -2.21 -0.51
C GLN A 27 6.38 -1.61 -1.51
N LEU A 28 5.55 -0.67 -1.06
CA LEU A 28 4.60 0.02 -1.94
C LEU A 28 5.32 0.82 -3.03
N LEU A 29 6.35 1.60 -2.67
CA LEU A 29 7.12 2.39 -3.63
C LEU A 29 7.82 1.50 -4.66
N ALA A 30 8.37 0.36 -4.23
CA ALA A 30 8.97 -0.61 -5.15
C ALA A 30 7.95 -1.16 -6.17
N CYS A 31 6.70 -1.40 -5.74
CA CYS A 31 5.63 -1.87 -6.62
C CYS A 31 5.21 -0.82 -7.66
N PHE A 32 5.32 0.47 -7.33
CA PHE A 32 5.04 1.54 -8.29
C PHE A 32 6.14 1.71 -9.34
N ILE A 33 7.39 1.50 -8.95
CA ILE A 33 8.55 1.69 -9.83
C ILE A 33 8.70 0.53 -10.83
N PHE A 34 8.39 -0.70 -10.41
CA PHE A 34 8.55 -1.90 -11.23
C PHE A 34 7.81 -1.86 -12.59
N PRO A 35 6.50 -1.51 -12.66
CA PRO A 35 5.80 -1.41 -13.94
C PRO A 35 6.30 -0.27 -14.84
N ILE A 36 6.83 0.82 -14.26
CA ILE A 36 7.39 1.95 -15.03
C ILE A 36 8.68 1.52 -15.76
N ILE A 37 9.52 0.72 -15.10
CA ILE A 37 10.77 0.22 -15.68
C ILE A 37 10.52 -0.80 -16.80
N LEU A 38 9.48 -1.63 -16.65
CA LEU A 38 9.16 -2.72 -17.59
C LEU A 38 8.35 -2.27 -18.82
N PHE A 39 7.76 -1.08 -18.78
CA PHE A 39 6.94 -0.51 -19.86
C PHE A 39 7.56 -0.48 -21.28
N PRO A 40 8.89 -0.37 -21.50
CA PRO A 40 9.47 -0.32 -22.84
C PRO A 40 9.40 -1.62 -23.67
N ILE A 41 9.00 -2.76 -23.10
CA ILE A 41 9.14 -4.10 -23.74
C ILE A 41 7.82 -4.51 -24.42
N GLN A 42 7.69 -4.24 -25.73
CA GLN A 42 6.40 -3.95 -26.36
C GLN A 42 5.36 -5.08 -26.66
N ILE A 43 5.57 -6.38 -26.36
CA ILE A 43 4.65 -7.44 -26.89
C ILE A 43 4.17 -8.49 -25.86
N LEU A 44 4.83 -8.66 -24.70
CA LEU A 44 4.32 -9.48 -23.57
C LEU A 44 3.51 -8.66 -22.53
N LEU A 45 3.27 -7.37 -22.81
CA LEU A 45 2.89 -6.33 -21.85
C LEU A 45 1.58 -6.54 -21.09
N TYR A 46 0.52 -7.10 -21.69
CA TYR A 46 -0.78 -7.10 -21.02
C TYR A 46 -0.80 -7.99 -19.77
N ILE A 47 -0.23 -9.19 -19.85
CA ILE A 47 -0.15 -10.12 -18.71
C ILE A 47 0.80 -9.56 -17.65
N GLU A 48 1.94 -8.97 -18.06
CA GLU A 48 2.90 -8.37 -17.13
C GLU A 48 2.34 -7.13 -16.41
N ILE A 49 1.58 -6.29 -17.12
CA ILE A 49 0.85 -5.15 -16.54
C ILE A 49 -0.21 -5.67 -15.56
N LEU A 50 -0.98 -6.71 -15.92
CA LEU A 50 -1.96 -7.30 -15.01
C LEU A 50 -1.31 -7.86 -13.74
N ILE A 51 -0.18 -8.57 -13.87
CA ILE A 51 0.61 -9.08 -12.73
C ILE A 51 1.10 -7.91 -11.87
N ALA A 52 1.65 -6.86 -12.47
CA ALA A 52 2.15 -5.69 -11.74
C ALA A 52 1.00 -4.96 -11.00
N LEU A 53 -0.17 -4.83 -11.63
CA LEU A 53 -1.37 -4.27 -11.00
C LEU A 53 -1.84 -5.15 -9.83
N THR A 54 -1.87 -6.48 -9.98
CA THR A 54 -2.25 -7.41 -8.91
C THR A 54 -1.28 -7.34 -7.74
N VAL A 55 0.02 -7.37 -8.00
CA VAL A 55 1.07 -7.28 -6.97
C VAL A 55 0.98 -5.94 -6.25
N GLY A 56 0.87 -4.84 -7.00
CA GLY A 56 0.65 -3.52 -6.43
C GLY A 56 -0.59 -3.49 -5.55
N LEU A 57 -1.69 -4.13 -5.96
CA LEU A 57 -2.96 -4.10 -5.24
C LEU A 57 -2.84 -4.83 -3.90
N LEU A 58 -2.14 -5.97 -3.88
CA LEU A 58 -1.85 -6.71 -2.65
C LEU A 58 -1.03 -5.88 -1.66
N PHE A 59 0.05 -5.23 -2.12
CA PHE A 59 0.88 -4.38 -1.26
C PHE A 59 0.16 -3.10 -0.84
N GLY A 60 -0.68 -2.51 -1.71
CA GLY A 60 -1.54 -1.38 -1.40
C GLY A 60 -2.52 -1.70 -0.28
N LEU A 61 -3.23 -2.83 -0.37
CA LEU A 61 -4.16 -3.28 0.67
C LEU A 61 -3.45 -3.64 1.99
N TYR A 62 -2.28 -4.26 1.91
CA TYR A 62 -1.44 -4.51 3.09
C TYR A 62 -1.05 -3.19 3.77
N PHE A 63 -0.56 -2.22 3.00
CA PHE A 63 -0.18 -0.90 3.53
C PHE A 63 -1.40 -0.13 4.08
N LEU A 64 -2.56 -0.24 3.44
CA LEU A 64 -3.83 0.30 3.94
C LEU A 64 -4.13 -0.24 5.35
N GLY A 65 -4.02 -1.56 5.55
CA GLY A 65 -4.22 -2.20 6.85
C GLY A 65 -3.24 -1.69 7.92
N VAL A 66 -1.96 -1.55 7.57
CA VAL A 66 -0.95 -0.97 8.47
C VAL A 66 -1.31 0.47 8.87
N ASN A 67 -1.79 1.28 7.93
CA ASN A 67 -2.17 2.68 8.20
C ASN A 67 -3.44 2.79 9.06
N ILE A 68 -4.44 1.93 8.82
CA ILE A 68 -5.66 1.85 9.66
C ILE A 68 -5.26 1.51 11.09
N TYR A 69 -4.39 0.51 11.28
CA TYR A 69 -3.87 0.16 12.60
C TYR A 69 -3.10 1.33 13.24
N GLY A 70 -2.37 2.09 12.43
CA GLY A 70 -1.66 3.31 12.85
C GLY A 70 -2.53 4.41 13.45
N ILE A 71 -3.78 4.55 12.99
CA ILE A 71 -4.75 5.51 13.57
C ILE A 71 -4.98 5.22 15.06
N PHE A 72 -4.98 3.95 15.44
CA PHE A 72 -5.24 3.53 16.82
C PHE A 72 -4.00 3.62 17.71
N ILE A 73 -2.82 3.30 17.17
CA ILE A 73 -1.56 3.31 17.92
C ILE A 73 -0.98 4.73 18.08
N ASP A 74 -0.71 5.43 16.98
CA ASP A 74 0.02 6.71 17.00
C ASP A 74 -0.95 7.88 16.79
N LYS A 75 -1.61 8.26 17.90
CA LYS A 75 -2.62 9.33 17.91
C LYS A 75 -2.09 10.67 17.39
N ARG A 76 -0.79 10.95 17.53
CA ARG A 76 -0.18 12.23 17.12
C ARG A 76 -0.07 12.37 15.60
N ARG A 77 0.04 11.25 14.88
CA ARG A 77 0.23 11.23 13.41
C ARG A 77 -1.02 10.81 12.64
N ARG A 78 -2.18 10.73 13.30
CA ARG A 78 -3.48 10.40 12.69
C ARG A 78 -3.78 11.15 11.38
N PRO A 79 -3.55 12.47 11.26
CA PRO A 79 -3.85 13.17 10.02
C PRO A 79 -3.06 12.61 8.82
N ILE A 80 -1.80 12.22 9.05
CA ILE A 80 -0.94 11.64 8.01
C ILE A 80 -1.48 10.28 7.57
N TYR A 81 -1.85 9.41 8.51
CA TYR A 81 -2.44 8.11 8.18
C TYR A 81 -3.75 8.23 7.40
N ILE A 82 -4.60 9.22 7.74
CA ILE A 82 -5.85 9.48 7.02
C ILE A 82 -5.58 9.87 5.57
N VAL A 83 -4.64 10.80 5.33
CA VAL A 83 -4.26 11.21 3.97
C VAL A 83 -3.75 10.01 3.15
N ILE A 84 -2.90 9.19 3.76
CA ILE A 84 -2.35 7.98 3.13
C ILE A 84 -3.47 6.97 2.82
N ILE A 85 -4.39 6.73 3.75
CA ILE A 85 -5.55 5.84 3.57
C ILE A 85 -6.41 6.31 2.39
N THR A 86 -6.74 7.61 2.34
CA THR A 86 -7.53 8.18 1.25
C THR A 86 -6.82 7.97 -0.09
N PHE A 87 -5.52 8.27 -0.15
CA PHE A 87 -4.72 8.09 -1.36
C PHE A 87 -4.71 6.64 -1.85
N ILE A 88 -4.40 5.68 -0.96
CA ILE A 88 -4.38 4.24 -1.31
C ILE A 88 -5.76 3.76 -1.73
N SER A 89 -6.83 4.24 -1.09
CA SER A 89 -8.20 3.84 -1.45
C SER A 89 -8.54 4.30 -2.87
N VAL A 90 -8.23 5.55 -3.22
CA VAL A 90 -8.40 6.07 -4.59
C VAL A 90 -7.58 5.26 -5.59
N TRP A 91 -6.32 4.97 -5.24
CA TRP A 91 -5.44 4.17 -6.08
C TRP A 91 -5.94 2.73 -6.29
N THR A 92 -6.50 2.11 -5.26
CA THR A 92 -7.09 0.75 -5.33
C THR A 92 -8.27 0.73 -6.30
N ILE A 93 -9.17 1.72 -6.21
CA ILE A 93 -10.31 1.86 -7.14
C ILE A 93 -9.81 2.01 -8.58
N TRP A 94 -8.83 2.89 -8.80
CA TRP A 94 -8.23 3.09 -10.14
C TRP A 94 -7.60 1.82 -10.69
N THR A 95 -6.91 1.04 -9.85
CA THR A 95 -6.28 -0.23 -10.22
C THR A 95 -7.31 -1.27 -10.65
N ILE A 96 -8.42 -1.39 -9.90
CA ILE A 96 -9.53 -2.30 -10.25
C ILE A 96 -10.14 -1.91 -11.60
N ILE A 97 -10.43 -0.62 -11.81
CA ILE A 97 -10.99 -0.12 -13.08
C ILE A 97 -10.04 -0.42 -14.26
N THR A 98 -8.75 -0.17 -14.07
CA THR A 98 -7.72 -0.42 -15.10
C THR A 98 -7.61 -1.91 -15.41
N TRP A 99 -7.65 -2.76 -14.38
CA TRP A 99 -7.64 -4.21 -14.55
C TRP A 99 -8.86 -4.69 -15.36
N LEU A 100 -10.07 -4.25 -15.01
CA LEU A 100 -11.30 -4.57 -15.75
C LEU A 100 -11.26 -4.09 -17.21
N TYR A 101 -10.69 -2.91 -17.45
CA TYR A 101 -10.53 -2.37 -18.79
C TYR A 101 -9.60 -3.22 -19.66
N ILE A 102 -8.44 -3.61 -19.11
CA ILE A 102 -7.48 -4.47 -19.81
C ILE A 102 -8.09 -5.84 -20.09
N GLU A 103 -8.76 -6.43 -19.09
CA GLU A 103 -9.45 -7.70 -19.24
C GLU A 103 -10.50 -7.64 -20.36
N HIS A 104 -11.32 -6.58 -20.39
CA HIS A 104 -12.32 -6.39 -21.44
C HIS A 104 -11.71 -6.26 -22.85
N MET A 105 -10.63 -5.48 -23.00
CA MET A 105 -9.93 -5.35 -24.28
C MET A 105 -9.33 -6.68 -24.75
N TYR A 106 -8.76 -7.46 -23.82
CA TYR A 106 -8.20 -8.78 -24.12
C TYR A 106 -9.29 -9.76 -24.60
N TYR A 107 -10.48 -9.77 -23.99
CA TYR A 107 -11.58 -10.63 -24.44
C TYR A 107 -12.19 -10.21 -25.79
N LEU A 108 -12.01 -8.95 -26.21
CA LEU A 108 -12.49 -8.43 -27.49
C LEU A 108 -11.52 -8.67 -28.66
N THR A 109 -10.26 -9.04 -28.37
CA THR A 109 -9.22 -9.35 -29.37
C THR A 109 -9.15 -10.85 -29.66
#